data_AF-E6MKA9-F1
#
_entry.id   AF-E6MKA9-F1
#
_cell.length_a   1.000
_cell.length_b   1.000
_cell.length_c   1.000
_cell.angle_alpha   90.00
_cell.angle_beta   90.00
_cell.angle_gamma   90.00
#
_symmetry.space_group_name_H-M   'P 1'
#
loop_
_entity.id
_entity.type
_entity.pdbx_description
1 polymer ?
#
loop_
_entity_poly.entity_id
_entity_poly.type
_entity_poly.pdbx_seq_one_letter_code
_entity_poly.pdbx_strand_id
1 'polypeptide(L)'
;MFELMNPTQKDLDALCEMERLCFPPDEVLTREQLAPKLDRATGLWLVARDLVTGQLAGFLDGVASDAGRFDDLFLMASQGTILWDKISC
;
A
#
# COMPACT_ATOMS: atom_id res chain seq x y z
N MET A 1 -4.76 20.84 -7.59
CA MET A 1 -5.49 20.66 -6.30
C MET A 1 -5.78 19.18 -6.20
N PHE A 2 -5.54 18.54 -5.06
CA PHE A 2 -5.72 17.10 -4.92
C PHE A 2 -6.95 16.79 -4.07
N GLU A 3 -7.65 15.72 -4.44
CA GLU A 3 -8.73 15.14 -3.65
C GLU A 3 -8.37 13.72 -3.23
N LEU A 4 -8.65 13.39 -1.97
CA LEU A 4 -8.45 12.04 -1.43
C LEU A 4 -9.73 11.24 -1.60
N MET A 5 -9.62 10.08 -2.24
CA MET A 5 -10.77 9.24 -2.59
C MET A 5 -10.45 7.77 -2.36
N ASN A 6 -11.48 6.94 -2.24
CA ASN A 6 -11.29 5.49 -2.30
C ASN A 6 -10.87 5.07 -3.72
N PRO A 7 -9.87 4.19 -3.87
CA PRO A 7 -9.50 3.65 -5.17
C PRO A 7 -10.56 2.66 -5.68
N THR A 8 -10.61 2.49 -6.99
CA THR A 8 -11.49 1.53 -7.68
C THR A 8 -10.67 0.64 -8.61
N GLN A 9 -11.26 -0.45 -9.11
CA GLN A 9 -10.59 -1.32 -10.09
C GLN A 9 -10.11 -0.60 -11.37
N LYS A 10 -10.67 0.57 -11.70
CA LYS A 10 -10.20 1.39 -12.82
C LYS A 10 -8.83 2.02 -12.57
N ASP A 11 -8.44 2.14 -11.31
CA ASP A 11 -7.18 2.74 -10.88
C ASP A 11 -6.03 1.71 -10.84
N LEU A 12 -6.32 0.41 -11.02
CA LEU A 12 -5.36 -0.69 -10.84
C LEU A 12 -4.07 -0.51 -11.64
N ASP A 13 -4.16 -0.07 -12.89
CA ASP A 13 -2.99 0.12 -13.78
C ASP A 13 -2.06 1.20 -13.21
N ALA A 14 -2.63 2.32 -12.78
CA ALA A 14 -1.89 3.42 -12.20
C ALA A 14 -1.27 3.02 -10.84
N LEU A 15 -1.99 2.24 -10.03
CA LEU A 15 -1.45 1.73 -8.77
C LEU A 15 -0.29 0.75 -9.00
N CYS A 16 -0.37 -0.14 -10.00
CA CYS A 16 0.74 -1.04 -10.36
C CYS A 16 1.97 -0.25 -10.84
N GLU A 17 1.77 0.83 -11.59
CA GLU A 17 2.86 1.70 -12.01
C GLU A 17 3.49 2.42 -10.82
N MET A 18 2.67 2.93 -9.89
CA MET A 18 3.15 3.55 -8.65
C MET A 18 3.92 2.58 -7.77
N GLU A 19 3.43 1.36 -7.57
CA GLU A 19 4.14 0.27 -6.88
C GLU A 19 5.54 0.08 -7.45
N ARG A 20 5.66 -0.04 -8.78
CA ARG A 20 6.94 -0.21 -9.47
C ARG A 20 7.89 0.99 -9.32
N LEU A 21 7.35 2.20 -9.14
CA LEU A 21 8.14 3.42 -8.93
C LEU A 21 8.57 3.59 -7.47
N CYS A 22 7.74 3.14 -6.53
CA CYS A 22 7.92 3.35 -5.09
C CYS A 22 8.73 2.24 -4.43
N PHE A 23 8.67 1.00 -4.93
CA PHE A 23 9.30 -0.17 -4.32
C PHE A 23 10.41 -0.77 -5.20
N PRO A 24 11.43 -1.39 -4.59
CA PRO A 24 12.44 -2.15 -5.34
C PRO A 24 11.80 -3.38 -6.00
N PRO A 25 12.37 -3.90 -7.10
CA PRO A 25 11.72 -4.93 -7.92
C PRO A 25 11.27 -6.20 -7.19
N ASP A 26 12.01 -6.61 -6.15
CA ASP A 26 11.72 -7.82 -5.36
C ASP A 26 10.56 -7.61 -4.36
N GLU A 27 10.13 -6.37 -4.16
CA GLU A 27 9.07 -5.95 -3.23
C GLU A 27 7.80 -5.47 -3.95
N VAL A 28 7.88 -5.21 -5.26
CA VAL A 28 6.75 -4.73 -6.07
C VAL A 28 5.66 -5.81 -6.14
N LEU A 29 4.43 -5.43 -5.78
CA LEU A 29 3.27 -6.30 -5.98
C LEU A 29 2.96 -6.46 -7.47
N THR A 30 2.73 -7.71 -7.90
CA THR A 30 2.20 -7.96 -9.25
C THR A 30 0.75 -7.51 -9.34
N ARG A 31 0.28 -7.28 -10.57
CA ARG A 31 -1.12 -6.92 -10.84
C ARG A 31 -2.09 -7.94 -10.23
N GLU A 32 -1.78 -9.23 -10.35
CA GLU A 32 -2.59 -10.34 -9.85
C GLU A 32 -2.66 -10.35 -8.32
N GLN A 33 -1.63 -9.84 -7.63
CA GLN A 33 -1.61 -9.69 -6.18
C GLN A 33 -2.35 -8.42 -5.73
N LEU A 34 -2.25 -7.34 -6.50
CA LEU A 34 -2.83 -6.04 -6.14
C LEU A 34 -4.35 -5.98 -6.40
N ALA A 35 -4.83 -6.54 -7.50
CA ALA A 35 -6.25 -6.53 -7.88
C ALA A 35 -7.21 -7.04 -6.77
N PRO A 36 -6.99 -8.21 -6.12
CA PRO A 36 -7.89 -8.69 -5.08
C PRO A 36 -7.78 -7.88 -3.78
N LYS A 37 -6.66 -7.19 -3.53
CA LYS A 37 -6.52 -6.28 -2.39
C LYS A 37 -7.35 -5.02 -2.59
N LEU A 38 -7.34 -4.50 -3.82
CA LEU A 38 -8.12 -3.34 -4.22
C LEU A 38 -9.64 -3.56 -4.08
N ASP A 39 -10.14 -4.77 -4.35
CA ASP A 39 -11.55 -5.12 -4.10
C ASP A 39 -11.92 -5.08 -2.60
N ARG A 40 -10.94 -5.26 -1.72
CA ARG A 40 -11.10 -5.27 -0.26
C ARG A 40 -10.66 -3.97 0.39
N ALA A 41 -10.28 -2.96 -0.40
CA ALA A 41 -9.70 -1.69 0.04
C ALA A 41 -10.68 -0.76 0.77
N THR A 42 -11.85 -1.26 1.18
CA THR A 42 -12.98 -0.45 1.65
C THR A 42 -12.62 0.39 2.86
N GLY A 43 -12.43 1.70 2.64
CA GLY A 43 -12.22 2.73 3.66
C GLY A 43 -10.82 2.80 4.27
N LEU A 44 -9.92 1.90 3.92
CA LEU A 44 -8.55 1.85 4.45
C LEU A 44 -7.50 2.29 3.43
N TRP A 45 -7.87 2.41 2.16
CA TRP A 45 -6.98 2.89 1.11
C TRP A 45 -7.48 4.23 0.59
N LEU A 46 -6.54 5.12 0.29
CA LEU A 46 -6.81 6.43 -0.27
C LEU A 46 -5.91 6.68 -1.47
N VAL A 47 -6.46 7.26 -2.53
CA VAL A 47 -5.70 7.81 -3.66
C VAL A 47 -5.79 9.32 -3.66
N ALA A 48 -4.68 9.98 -3.98
CA ALA A 48 -4.67 11.42 -4.25
C ALA A 48 -4.88 11.64 -5.76
N ARG A 49 -6.06 12.12 -6.15
CA ARG A 49 -6.35 12.49 -7.55
C ARG A 49 -6.09 13.97 -7.76
N ASP A 50 -5.29 14.31 -8.75
CA ASP A 50 -5.17 15.69 -9.22
C ASP A 50 -6.45 16.07 -9.97
N LEU A 51 -7.16 17.08 -9.48
CA LEU A 51 -8.40 17.55 -10.07
C LEU A 51 -8.19 18.30 -11.40
N VAL A 52 -6.95 18.72 -11.72
CA VAL A 52 -6.65 19.40 -12.98
C VAL A 52 -6.44 18.39 -14.11
N THR A 53 -5.61 17.38 -13.88
CA THR A 53 -5.25 16.38 -14.91
C THR A 53 -6.14 15.13 -14.87
N GLY A 54 -6.84 14.89 -13.75
CA GLY A 54 -7.59 13.66 -13.50
C GLY A 54 -6.69 12.47 -13.14
N GLN A 55 -5.37 12.62 -13.10
CA GLN A 55 -4.42 11.55 -12.83
C GLN A 55 -4.25 11.29 -11.34
N LEU A 56 -3.82 10.08 -10.98
CA LEU A 56 -3.41 9.78 -9.62
C LEU A 56 -1.98 10.28 -9.40
N ALA A 57 -1.76 10.94 -8.27
CA ALA A 57 -0.45 11.45 -7.87
C ALA A 57 0.22 10.58 -6.79
N GLY A 58 -0.56 9.72 -6.14
CA GLY A 58 -0.07 8.77 -5.15
C GLY A 58 -1.23 8.02 -4.50
N PHE A 59 -0.89 7.03 -3.68
CA PHE A 59 -1.85 6.29 -2.88
C PHE A 59 -1.26 5.96 -1.51
N LEU A 60 -2.16 5.72 -0.57
CA LEU A 60 -1.88 5.18 0.76
C LEU A 60 -2.76 3.94 0.89
N ASP A 61 -2.16 2.80 1.16
CA ASP A 61 -2.86 1.57 1.48
C ASP A 61 -2.81 1.26 2.98
N GLY A 62 -3.76 0.46 3.43
CA GLY A 62 -3.91 0.09 4.83
C GLY A 62 -4.65 -1.22 4.99
N VAL A 63 -4.37 -1.93 6.07
CA VAL A 63 -5.05 -3.18 6.44
C VAL A 63 -5.39 -3.14 7.92
N ALA A 64 -6.66 -3.42 8.25
CA ALA A 64 -7.07 -3.63 9.63
C ALA A 64 -6.76 -5.08 10.01
N SER A 65 -6.16 -5.27 11.18
CA SER A 65 -5.83 -6.58 11.73
C SER A 65 -6.19 -6.60 13.22
N ASP A 66 -6.75 -7.72 13.69
CA ASP A 66 -6.99 -7.96 15.11
C ASP A 66 -5.71 -8.40 15.86
N ALA A 67 -4.57 -8.46 15.16
CA ALA A 67 -3.29 -8.78 15.76
C ALA A 67 -2.89 -7.69 16.77
N GLY A 68 -2.58 -8.11 18.00
CA GLY A 68 -2.10 -7.21 19.05
C GLY A 68 -0.67 -6.68 18.85
N ARG A 69 -0.01 -7.07 17.76
CA ARG A 69 1.31 -6.60 17.33
C ARG A 69 1.41 -6.63 15.81
N PHE A 70 2.23 -5.75 15.26
CA PHE A 70 2.49 -5.69 13.82
C PHE A 70 3.83 -6.37 13.53
N ASP A 71 3.79 -7.60 13.03
CA ASP A 71 4.97 -8.39 12.66
C ASP A 71 5.23 -8.24 11.16
N ASP A 72 5.55 -7.02 10.71
CA ASP A 72 5.84 -6.72 9.31
C ASP A 72 7.33 -6.45 9.11
N LEU A 73 7.94 -7.25 8.22
CA LEU A 73 9.31 -7.10 7.79
C LEU A 73 9.59 -5.70 7.18
N PHE A 74 8.60 -5.04 6.57
CA PHE A 74 8.76 -3.68 6.04
C PHE A 74 9.02 -2.64 7.14
N LEU A 75 8.31 -2.71 8.25
CA LEU A 75 8.52 -1.81 9.39
C LEU A 75 9.78 -2.17 10.18
N MET A 76 10.21 -3.43 10.13
CA MET A 76 11.44 -3.92 10.75
C MET A 76 12.70 -3.62 9.91
N ALA A 77 12.58 -3.56 8.58
CA ALA A 77 13.69 -3.38 7.64
C ALA A 77 13.98 -1.90 7.30
N SER A 78 13.02 -1.00 7.48
CA SER A 78 13.33 0.43 7.56
C SER A 78 14.08 0.67 8.87
N GLN A 79 15.33 1.16 8.79
CA GLN A 79 16.23 1.35 9.93
C GLN A 79 15.63 2.27 11.01
N GLY A 80 14.84 1.68 11.90
CA GLY A 80 14.34 2.22 13.15
C GLY A 80 14.42 1.08 14.17
N THR A 81 15.60 0.92 14.77
CA THR A 81 15.95 -0.16 15.68
C THR A 81 14.87 -0.45 16.72
N ILE A 82 14.30 -1.65 16.69
CA ILE A 82 13.92 -2.37 17.91
C ILE A 82 14.43 -3.81 17.80
N LEU A 83 15.64 -4.01 18.32
CA LEU A 83 16.11 -5.31 18.77
C LEU A 83 15.30 -5.71 20.00
N TRP A 84 14.64 -6.87 19.97
CA TRP A 84 14.43 -7.67 21.17
C TRP A 84 14.53 -9.15 20.80
N ASP A 85 15.71 -9.70 21.04
CA ASP A 85 16.02 -11.10 20.89
C ASP A 85 14.91 -12.01 21.45
N LYS A 86 14.63 -13.09 20.70
CA LYS A 86 13.95 -14.33 21.09
C LYS A 86 12.42 -14.39 20.94
N ILE A 87 12.01 -15.64 20.67
CA ILE A 87 10.69 -16.26 20.89
C ILE A 87 9.78 -16.19 19.65
N SER A 88 9.89 -17.13 18.70
CA SER A 88 9.31 -18.49 18.73
C SER A 88 7.81 -18.52 19.01
N CYS A 89 7.03 -18.65 17.94
CA CYS A 89 5.91 -19.57 17.76
C CYS A 89 5.63 -19.65 16.26
#